data_AF-A0A524MRG1-F1
#
_entry.id   AF-A0A524MRG1-F1
#
_cell.length_a   1.000
_cell.length_b   1.000
_cell.length_c   1.000
_cell.angle_alpha   90.00
_cell.angle_beta   90.00
_cell.angle_gamma   90.00
#
_symmetry.space_group_name_H-M   'P 1'
#
loop_
_entity.id
_entity.type
_entity.pdbx_description
1 polymer ?
#
loop_
_entity_poly.entity_id
_entity_poly.type
_entity_poly.pdbx_seq_one_letter_code
_entity_poly.pdbx_strand_id
1 'polypeptide(L)'
;MLSPPEVYERLPAAYRIFAIDVLPGLMSVGSKGGLLMPVNTGVVCRPAAKPKLEDRFLVYLEQSRWELCAMLPVCASFEPTGGLVAIAAQGDCDAECRVATDGKGSGSIGFAFSLRQHWPDPVDPDVRELIFTPSPRKVDPVVFAAKRLRRHVIEDRGRQTLRQRAAESPELAYLVDAYLMKIFYAVENAGRPGPDGKPTPVSFQCVMNFKEAQARLQKLHKAGVPKIVTESVGWNARGHDGLYPTRFPVEERLGGEQKFRDLIRFGQDLGYVMSVHDNFMLNRSNAPDWDPDLVVQDIHGEPLVHGMWAGSLEYASWPDAFPPDRLTNHLLRMKELGIQGMYYVDYMMQPLEVNYHPRHHGPRSHSARGMMRILEEARRIFGAMNGLHAPGFSRYWTISGSPRSRQHTTCASAGTATCNSRNSPAGSSPATKSSRAPSPTEHRSPPTSRSRNCSSITRRSNDPRRWPARVVQEQAEHFG
;
A
#
# COMPACT_ATOMS: atom_id res chain seq x y z
N MET A 1 8.99 -27.38 -21.84
CA MET A 1 8.41 -26.20 -21.19
C MET A 1 7.50 -26.71 -20.08
N LEU A 2 7.90 -26.56 -18.82
CA LEU A 2 6.95 -26.74 -17.71
C LEU A 2 6.04 -25.51 -17.75
N SER A 3 4.72 -25.72 -17.93
CA SER A 3 3.71 -24.67 -17.70
C SER A 3 3.98 -24.01 -16.34
N PRO A 4 3.60 -22.73 -16.12
CA PRO A 4 3.63 -22.17 -14.77
C PRO A 4 2.92 -23.14 -13.80
N PRO A 5 3.31 -23.20 -12.52
CA PRO A 5 2.72 -24.11 -11.55
C PRO A 5 1.22 -23.84 -11.41
N GLU A 6 0.40 -24.55 -12.17
CA GLU A 6 -1.05 -24.41 -12.17
C GLU A 6 -1.60 -25.10 -10.91
N VAL A 7 -2.19 -24.32 -10.02
CA VAL A 7 -3.03 -24.87 -8.94
C VAL A 7 -4.34 -25.33 -9.57
N TYR A 8 -4.49 -26.63 -9.78
CA TYR A 8 -5.71 -27.21 -10.34
C TYR A 8 -6.69 -27.63 -9.25
N GLU A 9 -7.89 -27.03 -9.28
CA GLU A 9 -9.00 -27.43 -8.43
C GLU A 9 -9.82 -28.52 -9.14
N ARG A 10 -9.80 -29.74 -8.61
CA ARG A 10 -10.52 -30.88 -9.23
C ARG A 10 -12.03 -30.76 -9.15
N LEU A 11 -12.56 -30.14 -8.09
CA LEU A 11 -14.00 -29.97 -7.83
C LEU A 11 -14.32 -28.54 -7.36
N PRO A 12 -14.09 -27.51 -8.17
CA PRO A 12 -14.18 -26.09 -7.76
C PRO A 12 -15.61 -25.64 -7.42
N ALA A 13 -16.63 -26.45 -7.74
CA ALA A 13 -18.00 -26.24 -7.30
C ALA A 13 -18.26 -26.68 -5.85
N ALA A 14 -17.46 -27.61 -5.32
CA ALA A 14 -17.61 -28.15 -3.97
C ALA A 14 -16.50 -27.67 -3.03
N TYR A 15 -15.27 -27.56 -3.52
CA TYR A 15 -14.08 -27.21 -2.75
C TYR A 15 -13.25 -26.20 -3.52
N ARG A 16 -13.03 -25.03 -2.90
CA ARG A 16 -12.11 -24.01 -3.41
C ARG A 16 -10.99 -23.74 -2.42
N ILE A 17 -9.79 -23.56 -2.93
CA ILE A 17 -8.60 -23.23 -2.16
C ILE A 17 -8.50 -21.72 -1.96
N PHE A 18 -8.41 -21.29 -0.71
CA PHE A 18 -8.26 -19.88 -0.32
C PHE A 18 -6.83 -19.53 0.02
N ALA A 19 -6.16 -20.40 0.76
CA ALA A 19 -4.79 -20.20 1.19
C ALA A 19 -4.09 -21.55 1.37
N ILE A 20 -2.76 -21.52 1.34
CA ILE A 20 -1.89 -22.68 1.61
C ILE A 20 -0.96 -22.35 2.77
N ASP A 21 -0.99 -23.18 3.81
CA ASP A 21 0.04 -23.24 4.85
C ASP A 21 1.26 -23.98 4.32
N VAL A 22 2.40 -23.31 4.25
CA VAL A 22 3.63 -23.92 3.75
C VAL A 22 4.40 -24.53 4.91
N LEU A 23 4.48 -25.86 4.94
CA LEU A 23 5.19 -26.64 5.96
C LEU A 23 4.73 -26.31 7.40
N PRO A 24 3.42 -26.46 7.70
CA PRO A 24 2.90 -26.12 9.02
C PRO A 24 3.62 -26.91 10.11
N GLY A 25 4.02 -26.21 11.18
CA GLY A 25 4.71 -26.81 12.32
C GLY A 25 6.24 -26.92 12.17
N LEU A 26 6.82 -26.68 10.99
CA LEU A 26 8.28 -26.71 10.78
C LEU A 26 9.02 -25.75 11.71
N MET A 27 8.43 -24.59 11.96
CA MET A 27 8.98 -23.49 12.76
C MET A 27 8.29 -23.42 14.14
N SER A 28 8.16 -24.58 14.79
CA SER A 28 7.67 -24.69 16.17
C SER A 28 8.82 -24.60 17.17
N VAL A 29 8.52 -24.08 18.36
CA VAL A 29 9.47 -23.95 19.46
C VAL A 29 8.82 -24.35 20.78
N GLY A 30 9.61 -24.88 21.71
CA GLY A 30 9.21 -25.12 23.09
C GLY A 30 9.39 -23.90 24.01
N SER A 31 9.32 -24.15 25.32
CA SER A 31 9.34 -23.12 26.38
C SER A 31 10.61 -22.27 26.46
N LYS A 32 11.71 -22.72 25.86
CA LYS A 32 12.98 -21.96 25.80
C LYS A 32 13.17 -21.20 24.49
N GLY A 33 12.24 -21.32 23.55
CA GLY A 33 12.35 -20.69 22.25
C GLY A 33 11.66 -19.35 22.15
N GLY A 34 11.72 -18.78 20.96
CA GLY A 34 11.03 -17.54 20.61
C GLY A 34 10.68 -17.48 19.13
N LEU A 35 9.79 -16.55 18.84
CA LEU A 35 9.21 -16.28 17.52
C LEU A 35 9.49 -14.81 17.19
N LEU A 36 10.16 -14.55 16.07
CA LEU A 36 10.33 -13.21 15.51
C LEU A 36 9.21 -12.95 14.50
N MET A 37 8.29 -12.07 14.86
CA MET A 37 7.13 -11.67 14.06
C MET A 37 7.44 -10.37 13.30
N PRO A 38 6.95 -10.22 12.04
CA PRO A 38 7.14 -9.02 11.25
C PRO A 38 6.22 -7.85 11.64
N VAL A 39 5.74 -7.80 12.88
CA VAL A 39 4.83 -6.75 13.40
C VAL A 39 5.63 -5.47 13.66
N ASN A 40 5.15 -4.31 13.20
CA ASN A 40 5.87 -3.04 13.20
C ASN A 40 7.29 -3.17 12.58
N THR A 41 8.33 -2.79 13.32
CA THR A 41 9.74 -2.95 12.95
C THR A 41 10.32 -4.33 13.33
N GLY A 42 9.50 -5.19 13.93
CA GLY A 42 9.84 -6.54 14.40
C GLY A 42 9.53 -6.73 15.88
N VAL A 43 8.90 -7.86 16.22
CA VAL A 43 8.56 -8.21 17.61
C VAL A 43 9.02 -9.62 17.92
N VAL A 44 9.68 -9.78 19.07
CA VAL A 44 10.02 -11.11 19.61
C VAL A 44 8.95 -11.56 20.60
N CYS A 45 8.26 -12.66 20.28
CA CYS A 45 7.36 -13.36 21.19
C CYS A 45 8.10 -14.54 21.85
N ARG A 46 7.98 -14.67 23.17
CA ARG A 46 8.44 -15.86 23.94
C ARG A 46 7.20 -16.64 24.41
N PRO A 47 6.94 -17.85 23.89
CA PRO A 47 5.69 -18.55 24.18
C PRO A 47 5.48 -18.97 25.65
N ALA A 48 6.56 -19.13 26.42
CA ALA A 48 6.54 -19.63 27.81
C ALA A 48 5.51 -18.98 28.74
N ALA A 49 5.22 -17.69 28.56
CA ALA A 49 4.32 -16.90 29.41
C ALA A 49 3.08 -16.39 28.66
N LYS A 50 2.74 -17.01 27.53
CA LYS A 50 1.62 -16.58 26.68
C LYS A 50 0.43 -17.52 26.82
N PRO A 51 -0.81 -16.99 26.80
CA PRO A 51 -2.01 -17.83 26.78
C PRO A 51 -2.07 -18.63 25.48
N LYS A 52 -3.01 -19.57 25.40
CA LYS A 52 -3.32 -20.18 24.11
C LYS A 52 -3.88 -19.12 23.17
N LEU A 53 -3.24 -18.94 22.03
CA LEU A 53 -3.64 -17.96 21.01
C LEU A 53 -3.23 -18.49 19.63
N GLU A 54 -4.05 -18.22 18.63
CA GLU A 54 -3.73 -18.39 17.22
C GLU A 54 -4.11 -17.10 16.50
N ASP A 55 -3.25 -16.60 15.64
CA ASP A 55 -3.48 -15.37 14.89
C ASP A 55 -2.82 -15.41 13.52
N ARG A 56 -3.33 -14.59 12.60
CA ARG A 56 -2.76 -14.37 11.27
C ARG A 56 -2.88 -12.90 10.87
N PHE A 57 -1.93 -12.43 10.06
CA PHE A 57 -1.95 -11.08 9.51
C PHE A 57 -1.13 -10.99 8.23
N LEU A 58 -1.54 -10.11 7.30
CA LEU A 58 -0.83 -9.86 6.04
C LEU A 58 0.47 -9.10 6.25
N VAL A 59 1.50 -9.42 5.45
CA VAL A 59 2.84 -8.82 5.50
C VAL A 59 2.91 -7.36 5.06
N TYR A 60 1.88 -6.84 4.38
CA TYR A 60 1.74 -5.42 4.00
C TYR A 60 0.36 -4.89 4.37
N LEU A 61 0.03 -5.03 5.66
CA LEU A 61 -1.19 -4.51 6.29
C LEU A 61 -2.51 -5.13 5.82
N GLU A 62 -3.50 -5.05 6.71
CA GLU A 62 -4.91 -5.24 6.40
C GLU A 62 -5.71 -4.18 7.16
N GLN A 63 -6.74 -3.60 6.54
CA GLN A 63 -7.46 -2.45 7.13
C GLN A 63 -8.06 -2.77 8.51
N SER A 64 -8.53 -4.00 8.71
CA SER A 64 -9.15 -4.45 9.96
C SER A 64 -8.16 -4.67 11.11
N ARG A 65 -6.85 -4.70 10.84
CA ARG A 65 -5.77 -4.98 11.80
C ARG A 65 -4.56 -4.05 11.57
N TRP A 66 -4.83 -2.80 11.20
CA TRP A 66 -3.80 -1.82 10.83
C TRP A 66 -2.75 -1.63 11.93
N GLU A 67 -3.13 -1.85 13.20
CA GLU A 67 -2.26 -1.73 14.38
C GLU A 67 -1.08 -2.71 14.39
N LEU A 68 -1.16 -3.80 13.63
CA LEU A 68 -0.07 -4.77 13.55
C LEU A 68 1.09 -4.25 12.69
N CYS A 69 0.82 -3.35 11.75
CA CYS A 69 1.83 -2.71 10.90
C CYS A 69 2.92 -3.68 10.43
N ALA A 70 2.50 -4.83 9.90
CA ALA A 70 3.46 -5.77 9.35
C ALA A 70 3.94 -5.26 8.00
N MET A 71 5.26 -5.12 7.86
CA MET A 71 5.88 -4.38 6.73
C MET A 71 7.10 -5.09 6.13
N LEU A 72 7.53 -6.21 6.71
CA LEU A 72 8.70 -6.96 6.28
C LEU A 72 8.31 -8.42 6.01
N PRO A 73 8.70 -9.00 4.85
CA PRO A 73 8.38 -10.38 4.49
C PRO A 73 9.32 -11.38 5.19
N VAL A 74 9.54 -11.25 6.50
CA VAL A 74 10.45 -12.12 7.27
C VAL A 74 9.82 -12.57 8.59
N CYS A 75 9.98 -13.84 8.93
CA CYS A 75 9.72 -14.33 10.28
C CYS A 75 10.82 -15.33 10.69
N ALA A 76 10.95 -15.60 11.99
CA ALA A 76 11.92 -16.60 12.45
C ALA A 76 11.42 -17.35 13.69
N SER A 77 11.83 -18.60 13.80
CA SER A 77 11.74 -19.39 15.03
C SER A 77 13.15 -19.66 15.54
N PHE A 78 13.33 -19.69 16.86
CA PHE A 78 14.64 -19.96 17.44
C PHE A 78 14.54 -20.64 18.79
N GLU A 79 15.52 -21.50 19.04
CA GLU A 79 15.74 -22.24 20.27
C GLU A 79 17.25 -22.20 20.65
N PRO A 80 17.62 -22.62 21.86
CA PRO A 80 19.03 -22.74 22.24
C PRO A 80 19.86 -23.66 21.30
N THR A 81 19.19 -24.58 20.60
CA THR A 81 19.77 -25.56 19.68
C THR A 81 19.94 -25.05 18.25
N GLY A 82 19.46 -23.85 17.93
CA GLY A 82 19.46 -23.25 16.59
C GLY A 82 18.09 -22.66 16.25
N GLY A 83 17.89 -22.24 15.01
CA GLY A 83 16.61 -21.71 14.57
C GLY A 83 16.42 -21.79 13.07
N LEU A 84 15.33 -21.20 12.59
CA LEU A 84 15.02 -21.08 11.17
C LEU A 84 14.51 -19.67 10.90
N VAL A 85 14.99 -19.07 9.81
CA VAL A 85 14.45 -17.82 9.26
C VAL A 85 13.71 -18.15 7.98
N ALA A 86 12.49 -17.63 7.83
CA ALA A 86 11.73 -17.69 6.59
C ALA A 86 11.60 -16.29 6.00
N ILE A 87 11.80 -16.17 4.69
CA ILE A 87 11.55 -14.96 3.91
C ILE A 87 10.51 -15.28 2.84
N ALA A 88 9.44 -14.50 2.76
CA ALA A 88 8.54 -14.52 1.61
C ALA A 88 9.19 -13.78 0.44
N ALA A 89 9.89 -14.55 -0.41
CA ALA A 89 10.70 -14.02 -1.49
C ALA A 89 9.88 -13.73 -2.76
N GLN A 90 8.74 -14.37 -2.97
CA GLN A 90 7.77 -14.00 -4.02
C GLN A 90 6.35 -14.22 -3.51
N GLY A 91 5.39 -13.42 -4.00
CA GLY A 91 4.01 -13.45 -3.50
C GLY A 91 3.86 -12.81 -2.11
N ASP A 92 4.77 -11.92 -1.73
CA ASP A 92 4.79 -11.23 -0.43
C ASP A 92 3.59 -10.30 -0.21
N CYS A 93 2.95 -9.84 -1.29
CA CYS A 93 1.67 -9.10 -1.23
C CYS A 93 0.50 -9.92 -0.69
N ASP A 94 0.60 -11.24 -0.77
CA ASP A 94 -0.42 -12.19 -0.31
C ASP A 94 0.13 -13.14 0.76
N ALA A 95 1.31 -12.85 1.30
CA ALA A 95 1.90 -13.61 2.40
C ALA A 95 1.22 -13.24 3.72
N GLU A 96 0.73 -14.25 4.43
CA GLU A 96 0.20 -14.14 5.77
C GLU A 96 1.21 -14.70 6.77
N CYS A 97 1.62 -13.90 7.74
CA CYS A 97 2.33 -14.43 8.91
C CYS A 97 1.30 -15.11 9.81
N ARG A 98 1.49 -16.40 10.08
CA ARG A 98 0.66 -17.17 11.01
C ARG A 98 1.45 -17.45 12.27
N VAL A 99 0.86 -17.22 13.43
CA VAL A 99 1.50 -17.38 14.73
C VAL A 99 0.56 -18.07 15.70
N ALA A 100 1.10 -18.97 16.52
CA ALA A 100 0.35 -19.64 17.56
C ALA A 100 1.19 -19.81 18.84
N THR A 101 0.50 -19.79 19.98
CA THR A 101 1.01 -20.22 21.29
C THR A 101 0.03 -21.21 21.90
N ASP A 102 0.52 -22.25 22.55
CA ASP A 102 -0.31 -23.36 23.05
C ASP A 102 -0.86 -23.13 24.47
N GLY A 103 -0.42 -22.08 25.17
CA GLY A 103 -0.74 -21.83 26.58
C GLY A 103 0.02 -22.71 27.58
N LYS A 104 0.90 -23.59 27.09
CA LYS A 104 1.74 -24.52 27.85
C LYS A 104 3.24 -24.25 27.67
N GLY A 105 3.55 -23.19 26.93
CA GLY A 105 4.89 -22.67 26.72
C GLY A 105 5.49 -22.98 25.36
N SER A 106 4.76 -23.64 24.46
CA SER A 106 5.20 -23.84 23.07
C SER A 106 4.53 -22.84 22.15
N GLY A 107 5.13 -22.61 20.98
CA GLY A 107 4.53 -21.80 19.94
C GLY A 107 5.04 -22.15 18.56
N SER A 108 4.41 -21.61 17.53
CA SER A 108 4.81 -21.77 16.14
C SER A 108 4.63 -20.47 15.39
N ILE A 109 5.42 -20.30 14.34
CA ILE A 109 5.29 -19.18 13.41
C ILE A 109 5.55 -19.70 12.00
N GLY A 110 5.02 -19.06 10.98
CA GLY A 110 5.31 -19.41 9.59
C GLY A 110 4.61 -18.49 8.62
N PHE A 111 4.79 -18.75 7.34
CA PHE A 111 4.04 -18.08 6.29
C PHE A 111 3.02 -19.01 5.64
N ALA A 112 1.86 -18.44 5.36
CA ALA A 112 0.92 -18.95 4.41
C ALA A 112 0.82 -17.99 3.23
N PHE A 113 0.28 -18.46 2.12
CA PHE A 113 -0.08 -17.58 1.00
C PHE A 113 -1.57 -17.60 0.77
N SER A 114 -2.17 -16.42 0.71
CA SER A 114 -3.49 -16.24 0.14
C SER A 114 -3.43 -16.42 -1.38
N LEU A 115 -4.42 -17.13 -1.91
CA LEU A 115 -4.59 -17.45 -3.33
C LEU A 115 -5.81 -16.73 -3.92
N ARG A 116 -6.76 -16.34 -3.08
CA ARG A 116 -7.96 -15.57 -3.43
C ARG A 116 -8.63 -15.00 -2.18
N GLN A 117 -9.51 -14.02 -2.33
CA GLN A 117 -10.18 -13.38 -1.20
C GLN A 117 -11.62 -13.89 -0.99
N HIS A 118 -12.37 -14.04 -2.07
CA HIS A 118 -13.75 -14.51 -2.04
C HIS A 118 -13.93 -15.80 -2.83
N TRP A 119 -15.04 -16.50 -2.58
CA TRP A 119 -15.37 -17.73 -3.30
C TRP A 119 -15.35 -17.59 -4.83
N PRO A 120 -15.95 -16.56 -5.46
CA PRO A 120 -16.00 -16.46 -6.92
C PRO A 120 -14.65 -16.10 -7.56
N ASP A 121 -13.74 -15.48 -6.82
CA ASP A 121 -12.44 -15.03 -7.30
C ASP A 121 -11.66 -16.19 -7.94
N PRO A 122 -10.93 -15.95 -9.05
CA PRO A 122 -10.00 -16.94 -9.58
C PRO A 122 -8.84 -17.18 -8.61
N VAL A 123 -8.14 -18.31 -8.74
CA VAL A 123 -6.80 -18.46 -8.13
C VAL A 123 -5.88 -17.43 -8.77
N ASP A 124 -5.21 -16.64 -7.96
CA ASP A 124 -4.15 -15.76 -8.43
C ASP A 124 -2.94 -16.60 -8.92
N PRO A 125 -2.56 -16.49 -10.20
CA PRO A 125 -1.50 -17.30 -10.81
C PRO A 125 -0.07 -16.88 -10.42
N ASP A 126 0.11 -15.81 -9.63
CA ASP A 126 1.45 -15.32 -9.30
C ASP A 126 2.31 -16.36 -8.57
N VAL A 127 3.61 -16.38 -8.91
CA VAL A 127 4.59 -17.28 -8.26
C VAL A 127 4.80 -16.86 -6.81
N ARG A 128 4.78 -17.86 -5.92
CA ARG A 128 4.99 -17.74 -4.48
C ARG A 128 6.23 -18.53 -4.06
N GLU A 129 7.10 -17.89 -3.31
CA GLU A 129 8.39 -18.47 -2.94
C GLU A 129 8.72 -18.14 -1.48
N LEU A 130 9.05 -19.18 -0.69
CA LEU A 130 9.63 -19.04 0.64
C LEU A 130 11.08 -19.49 0.62
N ILE A 131 11.97 -18.68 1.20
CA ILE A 131 13.36 -19.05 1.43
C ILE A 131 13.53 -19.35 2.92
N PHE A 132 13.87 -20.60 3.23
CA PHE A 132 14.21 -21.04 4.58
C PHE A 132 15.72 -21.04 4.77
N THR A 133 16.21 -20.39 5.83
CA THR A 133 17.64 -20.33 6.17
C THR A 133 17.85 -20.81 7.60
N PRO A 134 18.54 -21.94 7.83
CA PRO A 134 18.89 -22.39 9.18
C PRO A 134 19.76 -21.36 9.90
N SER A 135 19.38 -21.02 11.13
CA SER A 135 20.14 -20.16 12.02
C SER A 135 21.02 -21.01 12.93
N PRO A 136 22.35 -20.76 13.00
CA PRO A 136 23.25 -21.50 13.87
C PRO A 136 22.94 -21.38 15.37
N ARG A 137 23.57 -22.22 16.18
CA ARG A 137 23.56 -22.09 17.65
C ARG A 137 24.30 -20.82 18.09
N LYS A 138 23.93 -20.28 19.25
CA LYS A 138 24.61 -19.16 19.94
C LYS A 138 24.74 -17.87 19.12
N VAL A 139 23.91 -17.68 18.10
CA VAL A 139 23.78 -16.38 17.41
C VAL A 139 22.56 -15.65 17.94
N ASP A 140 22.61 -14.32 17.93
CA ASP A 140 21.40 -13.53 18.15
C ASP A 140 20.44 -13.76 16.96
N PRO A 141 19.24 -14.32 17.18
CA PRO A 141 18.33 -14.68 16.11
C PRO A 141 17.77 -13.46 15.37
N VAL A 142 17.59 -12.33 16.06
CA VAL A 142 17.11 -11.08 15.46
C VAL A 142 18.18 -10.52 14.53
N VAL A 143 19.43 -10.45 15.00
CA VAL A 143 20.56 -9.99 14.19
C VAL A 143 20.79 -10.91 12.99
N PHE A 144 20.67 -12.23 13.16
CA PHE A 144 20.82 -13.20 12.07
C PHE A 144 19.72 -13.02 11.02
N ALA A 145 18.45 -12.92 11.43
CA ALA A 145 17.32 -12.71 10.53
C ALA A 145 17.46 -11.37 9.78
N ALA A 146 17.80 -10.28 10.47
CA ALA A 146 18.03 -8.97 9.87
C ALA A 146 19.17 -9.01 8.82
N LYS A 147 20.29 -9.69 9.12
CA LYS A 147 21.38 -9.88 8.15
C LYS A 147 20.95 -10.73 6.95
N ARG A 148 20.13 -11.77 7.16
CA ARG A 148 19.63 -12.61 6.07
C ARG A 148 18.66 -11.83 5.16
N LEU A 149 17.75 -11.04 5.74
CA LEU A 149 16.86 -10.16 5.00
C LEU A 149 17.65 -9.09 4.23
N ARG A 150 18.63 -8.44 4.88
CA ARG A 150 19.50 -7.46 4.22
C ARG A 150 20.22 -8.05 3.01
N ARG A 151 20.78 -9.26 3.16
CA ARG A 151 21.43 -9.98 2.07
C ARG A 151 20.46 -10.28 0.93
N HIS A 152 19.25 -10.72 1.27
CA HIS A 152 18.20 -10.95 0.28
C HIS A 152 17.90 -9.67 -0.52
N VAL A 153 17.71 -8.55 0.17
CA VAL A 153 17.44 -7.26 -0.47
C VAL A 153 18.61 -6.79 -1.34
N ILE A 154 19.86 -6.89 -0.88
CA ILE A 154 21.01 -6.35 -1.61
C ILE A 154 21.49 -7.29 -2.72
N GLU A 155 21.73 -8.55 -2.40
CA GLU A 155 22.35 -9.53 -3.30
C GLU A 155 21.29 -10.22 -4.16
N ASP A 156 20.29 -10.86 -3.54
CA ASP A 156 19.29 -11.66 -4.26
C ASP A 156 18.38 -10.76 -5.13
N ARG A 157 18.10 -9.52 -4.68
CA ARG A 157 17.26 -8.53 -5.41
C ARG A 157 18.04 -7.42 -6.11
N GLY A 158 19.37 -7.40 -5.99
CA GLY A 158 20.22 -6.39 -6.64
C GLY A 158 19.93 -4.95 -6.22
N ARG A 159 19.48 -4.70 -4.97
CA ARG A 159 19.17 -3.34 -4.51
C ARG A 159 20.43 -2.60 -4.08
N GLN A 160 20.59 -1.39 -4.62
CA GLN A 160 21.67 -0.49 -4.22
C GLN A 160 21.45 0.03 -2.79
N THR A 161 22.55 0.18 -2.07
CA THR A 161 22.58 0.88 -0.77
C THR A 161 22.32 2.38 -0.94
N LEU A 162 21.91 3.05 0.14
CA LEU A 162 21.79 4.52 0.13
C LEU A 162 23.10 5.21 -0.27
N ARG A 163 24.25 4.68 0.17
CA ARG A 163 25.58 5.21 -0.21
C ARG A 163 25.82 5.15 -1.72
N GLN A 164 25.50 4.03 -2.36
CA GLN A 164 25.64 3.87 -3.83
C GLN A 164 24.70 4.82 -4.56
N ARG A 165 23.43 4.87 -4.15
CA ARG A 165 22.43 5.75 -4.78
C ARG A 165 22.78 7.23 -4.60
N ALA A 166 23.30 7.63 -3.43
CA ALA A 166 23.73 9.00 -3.17
C ALA A 166 24.97 9.40 -3.99
N ALA A 167 25.83 8.46 -4.37
CA ALA A 167 26.94 8.74 -5.27
C ALA A 167 26.48 9.06 -6.71
N GLU A 168 25.28 8.61 -7.08
CA GLU A 168 24.69 8.78 -8.42
C GLU A 168 23.65 9.92 -8.48
N SER A 169 23.19 10.45 -7.34
CA SER A 169 22.20 11.54 -7.27
C SER A 169 22.62 12.60 -6.24
N PRO A 170 22.92 13.83 -6.67
CA PRO A 170 23.23 14.93 -5.75
C PRO A 170 22.04 15.30 -4.87
N GLU A 171 20.81 15.13 -5.36
CA GLU A 171 19.58 15.35 -4.60
C GLU A 171 19.47 14.39 -3.40
N LEU A 172 19.77 13.10 -3.64
CA LEU A 172 19.80 12.11 -2.57
C LEU A 172 21.00 12.32 -1.63
N ALA A 173 22.17 12.72 -2.15
CA ALA A 173 23.32 13.04 -1.32
C ALA A 173 23.03 14.18 -0.35
N TYR A 174 22.31 15.20 -0.79
CA TYR A 174 21.84 16.27 0.10
C TYR A 174 20.87 15.74 1.16
N LEU A 175 19.88 14.93 0.75
CA LEU A 175 18.84 14.39 1.63
C LEU A 175 19.42 13.55 2.78
N VAL A 176 20.45 12.74 2.54
CA VAL A 176 21.04 11.85 3.55
C VAL A 176 21.61 12.60 4.76
N ASP A 177 22.03 13.86 4.58
CA ASP A 177 22.62 14.68 5.63
C ASP A 177 21.69 15.80 6.12
N ALA A 178 20.49 15.92 5.57
CA ALA A 178 19.59 17.04 5.82
C ALA A 178 18.57 16.74 6.92
N TYR A 179 18.13 17.80 7.63
CA TYR A 179 16.94 17.72 8.46
C TYR A 179 15.69 17.72 7.58
N LEU A 180 14.80 16.75 7.82
CA LEU A 180 13.44 16.77 7.29
C LEU A 180 12.57 17.69 8.15
N MET A 181 11.93 18.68 7.53
CA MET A 181 11.08 19.64 8.25
C MET A 181 9.72 19.81 7.57
N LYS A 182 8.67 19.31 8.21
CA LYS A 182 7.29 19.61 7.82
C LYS A 182 6.94 21.05 8.21
N ILE A 183 6.48 21.82 7.23
CA ILE A 183 6.00 23.19 7.43
C ILE A 183 4.50 23.20 7.19
N PHE A 184 3.71 23.30 8.25
CA PHE A 184 2.25 23.34 8.16
C PHE A 184 1.75 24.75 7.89
N TYR A 185 0.99 24.92 6.79
CA TYR A 185 0.39 26.20 6.42
C TYR A 185 -1.07 26.29 6.78
N ALA A 186 -1.88 25.33 6.32
CA ALA A 186 -3.32 25.34 6.60
C ALA A 186 -3.96 23.96 6.46
N VAL A 187 -5.15 23.85 7.04
CA VAL A 187 -6.07 22.72 6.89
C VAL A 187 -7.47 23.25 6.73
N GLU A 188 -8.24 22.70 5.78
CA GLU A 188 -9.68 22.91 5.72
C GLU A 188 -10.40 21.69 6.29
N ASN A 189 -11.12 21.90 7.38
CA ASN A 189 -11.99 20.90 7.96
C ASN A 189 -13.34 21.01 7.28
N ALA A 190 -13.74 19.97 6.54
CA ALA A 190 -15.01 19.89 5.83
C ALA A 190 -16.23 19.68 6.73
N GLY A 191 -16.03 19.72 8.05
CA GLY A 191 -17.05 19.35 9.03
C GLY A 191 -17.11 17.84 9.25
N ARG A 192 -17.43 17.44 10.48
CA ARG A 192 -17.68 16.04 10.85
C ARG A 192 -19.08 15.93 11.45
N PRO A 193 -19.81 14.83 11.22
CA PRO A 193 -21.05 14.56 11.95
C PRO A 193 -20.78 14.60 13.45
N GLY A 194 -21.43 15.52 14.16
CA GLY A 194 -21.39 15.58 15.61
C GLY A 194 -22.19 14.44 16.25
N PRO A 195 -22.08 14.25 17.58
CA PRO A 195 -22.85 13.23 18.31
C PRO A 195 -24.37 13.38 18.17
N ASP A 196 -24.84 14.59 17.87
CA ASP A 196 -26.24 14.95 17.63
C ASP A 196 -26.67 14.80 16.15
N GLY A 197 -25.77 14.32 15.29
CA GLY A 197 -25.98 14.18 13.85
C GLY A 197 -25.83 15.49 13.06
N LYS A 198 -25.57 16.63 13.71
CA LYS A 198 -25.32 17.89 12.99
C LYS A 198 -23.85 17.98 12.61
N PRO A 199 -23.53 18.28 11.34
CA PRO A 199 -22.14 18.46 10.95
C PRO A 199 -21.57 19.72 11.61
N THR A 200 -20.32 19.65 12.07
CA THR A 200 -19.57 20.86 12.41
C THR A 200 -19.41 21.72 11.14
N PRO A 201 -19.40 23.06 11.26
CA PRO A 201 -19.27 23.91 10.09
C PRO A 201 -17.91 23.71 9.42
N VAL A 202 -17.88 23.89 8.10
CA VAL A 202 -16.62 23.95 7.35
C VAL A 202 -15.78 25.10 7.93
N SER A 203 -14.52 24.81 8.23
CA SER A 203 -13.59 25.81 8.77
C SER A 203 -12.24 25.70 8.10
N PHE A 204 -11.63 26.86 7.84
CA PHE A 204 -10.27 26.93 7.32
C PHE A 204 -9.36 27.47 8.41
N GLN A 205 -8.42 26.64 8.84
CA GLN A 205 -7.43 27.01 9.84
C GLN A 205 -6.12 27.34 9.12
N CYS A 206 -5.79 28.63 9.08
CA CYS A 206 -4.47 29.10 8.65
C CYS A 206 -3.52 29.09 9.86
N VAL A 207 -2.50 28.25 9.80
CA VAL A 207 -1.42 28.17 10.79
C VAL A 207 -0.32 29.17 10.46
N MET A 208 0.03 29.27 9.18
CA MET A 208 1.09 30.15 8.68
C MET A 208 0.92 30.40 7.18
N ASN A 209 1.18 31.63 6.72
CA ASN A 209 1.23 31.95 5.28
C ASN A 209 2.65 31.83 4.69
N PHE A 210 2.77 31.91 3.36
CA PHE A 210 4.07 31.71 2.69
C PHE A 210 5.13 32.76 3.05
N LYS A 211 4.72 34.01 3.33
CA LYS A 211 5.64 35.08 3.74
C LYS A 211 6.18 34.86 5.15
N GLU A 212 5.33 34.40 6.06
CA GLU A 212 5.74 34.04 7.42
C GLU A 212 6.73 32.86 7.39
N ALA A 213 6.49 31.87 6.52
CA ALA A 213 7.41 30.75 6.34
C ALA A 213 8.80 31.20 5.88
N GLN A 214 8.90 32.16 4.95
CA GLN A 214 10.20 32.77 4.58
C GLN A 214 10.92 33.33 5.80
N ALA A 215 10.20 34.09 6.65
CA ALA A 215 10.78 34.66 7.86
C ALA A 215 11.26 33.57 8.85
N ARG A 216 10.58 32.42 8.92
CA ARG A 216 11.00 31.27 9.75
C ARG A 216 12.24 30.57 9.17
N LEU A 217 12.29 30.34 7.86
CA LEU A 217 13.48 29.77 7.20
C LEU A 217 14.71 30.65 7.39
N GLN A 218 14.55 31.98 7.30
CA GLN A 218 15.64 32.92 7.57
C GLN A 218 16.16 32.82 9.00
N LYS A 219 15.28 32.62 9.99
CA LYS A 219 15.69 32.43 11.40
C LYS A 219 16.49 31.15 11.57
N LEU A 220 16.06 30.05 10.94
CA LEU A 220 16.80 28.79 10.96
C LEU A 220 18.18 28.93 10.32
N HIS A 221 18.26 29.63 9.18
CA HIS A 221 19.54 29.89 8.52
C HIS A 221 20.47 30.75 9.39
N LYS A 222 19.95 31.83 10.00
CA LYS A 222 20.72 32.67 10.94
C LYS A 222 21.16 31.93 12.20
N ALA A 223 20.40 30.93 12.63
CA ALA A 223 20.77 30.04 13.74
C ALA A 223 21.81 28.99 13.36
N GLY A 224 22.24 28.94 12.09
CA GLY A 224 23.29 28.03 11.61
C GLY A 224 22.79 26.62 11.27
N VAL A 225 21.49 26.42 11.02
CA VAL A 225 20.99 25.12 10.54
C VAL A 225 21.48 24.90 9.11
N PRO A 226 22.33 23.89 8.83
CA PRO A 226 23.10 23.87 7.60
C PRO A 226 22.37 23.29 6.39
N LYS A 227 21.53 22.26 6.60
CA LYS A 227 20.83 21.54 5.53
C LYS A 227 19.42 21.18 5.97
N ILE A 228 18.43 21.68 5.22
CA ILE A 228 17.02 21.35 5.41
C ILE A 228 16.43 20.88 4.09
N VAL A 229 15.57 19.87 4.17
CA VAL A 229 14.58 19.53 3.16
C VAL A 229 13.20 19.81 3.75
N THR A 230 12.45 20.73 3.15
CA THR A 230 11.11 21.08 3.66
C THR A 230 10.05 20.20 3.04
N GLU A 231 9.04 19.84 3.81
CA GLU A 231 7.79 19.25 3.33
C GLU A 231 6.70 20.29 3.56
N SER A 232 6.36 21.05 2.52
CA SER A 232 5.33 22.08 2.59
C SER A 232 3.95 21.43 2.74
N VAL A 233 3.35 21.47 3.94
CA VAL A 233 2.09 20.78 4.28
C VAL A 233 0.90 21.73 4.18
N GLY A 234 -0.08 21.39 3.33
CA GLY A 234 -1.28 22.20 3.14
C GLY A 234 -1.06 23.48 2.31
N TRP A 235 -0.11 23.43 1.38
CA TRP A 235 0.12 24.46 0.36
C TRP A 235 -0.96 24.46 -0.74
N ASN A 236 -1.59 23.30 -0.95
CA ASN A 236 -2.54 23.00 -2.03
C ASN A 236 -3.96 23.53 -1.73
N ALA A 237 -4.81 23.49 -2.74
CA ALA A 237 -6.23 23.84 -2.65
C ALA A 237 -6.89 23.20 -1.43
N ARG A 238 -7.50 24.05 -0.59
CA ARG A 238 -8.20 23.67 0.66
C ARG A 238 -7.28 23.07 1.73
N GLY A 239 -5.97 23.32 1.66
CA GLY A 239 -5.00 22.95 2.69
C GLY A 239 -4.70 21.46 2.79
N HIS A 240 -4.09 21.07 3.92
CA HIS A 240 -3.67 19.70 4.20
C HIS A 240 -4.88 18.77 4.22
N ASP A 241 -4.76 17.64 3.54
CA ASP A 241 -5.87 16.72 3.31
C ASP A 241 -7.12 17.47 2.82
N GLY A 242 -6.98 18.48 1.95
CA GLY A 242 -8.06 19.37 1.53
C GLY A 242 -8.91 18.84 0.37
N LEU A 243 -8.38 18.85 -0.85
CA LEU A 243 -9.15 18.53 -2.07
C LEU A 243 -8.51 17.45 -2.96
N TYR A 244 -7.60 16.62 -2.44
CA TYR A 244 -6.99 15.57 -3.27
C TYR A 244 -8.06 14.72 -3.97
N PRO A 245 -7.85 14.39 -5.23
CA PRO A 245 -6.63 14.59 -6.04
C PRO A 245 -6.37 16.00 -6.59
N THR A 246 -7.33 16.89 -6.51
CA THR A 246 -7.18 18.27 -6.98
C THR A 246 -6.31 19.05 -6.02
N ARG A 247 -5.13 19.48 -6.48
CA ARG A 247 -4.18 20.27 -5.67
C ARG A 247 -4.19 21.74 -6.00
N PHE A 248 -4.59 22.07 -7.21
CA PHE A 248 -4.51 23.42 -7.74
C PHE A 248 -5.88 24.10 -7.76
N PRO A 249 -5.93 25.44 -7.68
CA PRO A 249 -4.80 26.37 -7.53
C PRO A 249 -4.07 26.20 -6.19
N VAL A 250 -2.82 26.70 -6.11
CA VAL A 250 -2.14 26.90 -4.82
C VAL A 250 -3.04 27.77 -3.95
N GLU A 251 -3.12 27.50 -2.65
CA GLU A 251 -4.12 28.13 -1.79
C GLU A 251 -3.97 29.67 -1.73
N GLU A 252 -4.97 30.37 -2.27
CA GLU A 252 -4.98 31.83 -2.38
C GLU A 252 -4.98 32.51 -1.00
N ARG A 253 -5.61 31.89 0.00
CA ARG A 253 -5.62 32.39 1.40
C ARG A 253 -4.22 32.43 2.03
N LEU A 254 -3.26 31.65 1.49
CA LEU A 254 -1.86 31.65 1.92
C LEU A 254 -0.98 32.64 1.13
N GLY A 255 -1.53 33.27 0.08
CA GLY A 255 -0.83 34.17 -0.84
C GLY A 255 -0.75 33.68 -2.29
N GLY A 256 -1.31 32.50 -2.59
CA GLY A 256 -1.40 31.97 -3.94
C GLY A 256 -0.07 31.51 -4.54
N GLU A 257 -0.12 31.10 -5.82
CA GLU A 257 0.99 30.43 -6.49
C GLU A 257 2.25 31.28 -6.56
N GLN A 258 2.12 32.57 -6.88
CA GLN A 258 3.28 33.45 -6.99
C GLN A 258 4.04 33.54 -5.66
N LYS A 259 3.35 33.66 -4.53
CA LYS A 259 4.01 33.70 -3.21
C LYS A 259 4.61 32.37 -2.81
N PHE A 260 4.02 31.26 -3.24
CA PHE A 260 4.61 29.94 -3.03
C PHE A 260 5.91 29.78 -3.84
N ARG A 261 5.92 30.23 -5.10
CA ARG A 261 7.14 30.28 -5.92
C ARG A 261 8.20 31.19 -5.29
N ASP A 262 7.81 32.35 -4.75
CA ASP A 262 8.72 33.25 -4.03
C ASP A 262 9.33 32.56 -2.79
N LEU A 263 8.55 31.77 -2.04
CA LEU A 263 9.02 30.99 -0.91
C LEU A 263 10.00 29.88 -1.33
N ILE A 264 9.70 29.15 -2.41
CA ILE A 264 10.58 28.11 -2.95
C ILE A 264 11.94 28.70 -3.31
N ARG A 265 11.96 29.80 -4.10
CA ARG A 265 13.21 30.47 -4.48
C ARG A 265 13.98 30.98 -3.27
N PHE A 266 13.28 31.61 -2.32
CA PHE A 266 13.90 32.11 -1.10
C PHE A 266 14.57 30.99 -0.28
N GLY A 267 13.93 29.83 -0.13
CA GLY A 267 14.53 28.69 0.55
C GLY A 267 15.76 28.14 -0.17
N GLN A 268 15.71 28.10 -1.52
CA GLN A 268 16.84 27.69 -2.35
C GLN A 268 18.03 28.67 -2.24
N ASP A 269 17.78 29.97 -2.17
CA ASP A 269 18.81 31.00 -1.97
C ASP A 269 19.52 30.85 -0.60
N LEU A 270 18.84 30.28 0.41
CA LEU A 270 19.44 29.92 1.70
C LEU A 270 20.22 28.61 1.67
N GLY A 271 20.23 27.90 0.54
CA GLY A 271 20.85 26.58 0.37
C GLY A 271 19.97 25.42 0.83
N TYR A 272 18.66 25.62 1.03
CA TYR A 272 17.72 24.57 1.41
C TYR A 272 17.03 23.92 0.20
N VAL A 273 16.56 22.70 0.39
CA VAL A 273 15.71 21.99 -0.58
C VAL A 273 14.25 22.22 -0.22
N MET A 274 13.52 22.85 -1.12
CA MET A 274 12.11 23.18 -0.93
C MET A 274 11.22 22.15 -1.63
N SER A 275 10.52 21.32 -0.86
CA SER A 275 9.57 20.32 -1.35
C SER A 275 8.17 20.51 -0.77
N VAL A 276 7.25 19.67 -1.23
CA VAL A 276 5.83 19.63 -0.89
C VAL A 276 5.47 18.36 -0.15
N HIS A 277 4.46 18.46 0.69
CA HIS A 277 3.70 17.32 1.15
C HIS A 277 2.60 17.05 0.12
N ASP A 278 2.75 15.97 -0.64
CA ASP A 278 1.79 15.56 -1.65
C ASP A 278 1.11 14.24 -1.27
N ASN A 279 -0.04 13.91 -1.85
CA ASN A 279 -0.74 12.64 -1.64
C ASN A 279 -1.40 12.16 -2.93
N PHE A 280 -1.03 10.96 -3.39
CA PHE A 280 -1.59 10.32 -4.58
C PHE A 280 -2.64 9.26 -4.25
N MET A 281 -2.69 8.81 -3.00
CA MET A 281 -3.57 7.74 -2.57
C MET A 281 -4.93 8.27 -2.12
N LEU A 282 -4.98 9.54 -1.71
CA LEU A 282 -6.19 10.21 -1.27
C LEU A 282 -7.06 10.67 -2.45
N ASN A 283 -8.32 10.25 -2.40
CA ASN A 283 -9.28 10.50 -3.45
C ASN A 283 -10.64 10.89 -2.85
N ARG A 284 -11.21 12.02 -3.28
CA ARG A 284 -12.49 12.52 -2.78
C ARG A 284 -13.47 12.75 -3.90
N SER A 285 -14.71 12.31 -3.69
CA SER A 285 -15.79 12.45 -4.67
C SER A 285 -16.22 13.89 -4.93
N ASN A 286 -15.88 14.83 -4.05
CA ASN A 286 -16.14 16.26 -4.24
C ASN A 286 -14.96 17.02 -4.88
N ALA A 287 -13.84 16.35 -5.18
CA ALA A 287 -12.73 16.96 -5.90
C ALA A 287 -13.06 17.08 -7.40
N PRO A 288 -12.75 18.20 -8.06
CA PRO A 288 -12.93 18.34 -9.51
C PRO A 288 -12.26 17.25 -10.34
N ASP A 289 -11.09 16.77 -9.93
CA ASP A 289 -10.34 15.71 -10.62
C ASP A 289 -10.70 14.31 -10.11
N TRP A 290 -11.82 14.15 -9.41
CA TRP A 290 -12.34 12.84 -9.04
C TRP A 290 -12.66 12.02 -10.29
N ASP A 291 -12.19 10.77 -10.29
CA ASP A 291 -12.52 9.80 -11.32
C ASP A 291 -12.85 8.47 -10.63
N PRO A 292 -14.12 8.01 -10.70
CA PRO A 292 -14.54 6.75 -10.07
C PRO A 292 -13.89 5.51 -10.71
N ASP A 293 -13.30 5.61 -11.91
CA ASP A 293 -12.54 4.51 -12.51
C ASP A 293 -11.12 4.38 -11.95
N LEU A 294 -10.64 5.40 -11.20
CA LEU A 294 -9.31 5.42 -10.58
C LEU A 294 -9.33 5.08 -9.09
N VAL A 295 -10.45 4.57 -8.58
CA VAL A 295 -10.59 4.10 -7.20
C VAL A 295 -10.84 2.60 -7.14
N VAL A 296 -10.54 2.01 -5.98
CA VAL A 296 -10.84 0.62 -5.70
C VAL A 296 -12.34 0.44 -5.59
N GLN A 297 -12.87 -0.59 -6.25
CA GLN A 297 -14.23 -1.09 -6.02
C GLN A 297 -14.18 -2.40 -5.24
N ASP A 298 -15.12 -2.56 -4.33
CA ASP A 298 -15.35 -3.82 -3.63
C ASP A 298 -16.07 -4.84 -4.52
N ILE A 299 -16.28 -6.06 -4.01
CA ILE A 299 -16.96 -7.14 -4.74
C ILE A 299 -18.40 -6.82 -5.18
N HIS A 300 -19.00 -5.77 -4.63
CA HIS A 300 -20.34 -5.32 -4.97
C HIS A 300 -20.33 -4.15 -5.97
N GLY A 301 -19.14 -3.70 -6.39
CA GLY A 301 -18.95 -2.58 -7.30
C GLY A 301 -18.98 -1.21 -6.60
N GLU A 302 -19.01 -1.18 -5.27
CA GLU A 302 -19.04 0.07 -4.51
C GLU A 302 -17.61 0.61 -4.30
N PRO A 303 -17.39 1.92 -4.43
CA PRO A 303 -16.09 2.53 -4.13
C PRO A 303 -15.67 2.28 -2.68
N LEU A 304 -14.45 1.77 -2.50
CA LEU A 304 -13.93 1.43 -1.18
C LEU A 304 -13.61 2.70 -0.38
N VAL A 305 -14.28 2.85 0.75
CA VAL A 305 -14.01 3.93 1.72
C VAL A 305 -12.80 3.54 2.58
N HIS A 306 -11.81 4.42 2.64
CA HIS A 306 -10.59 4.21 3.45
C HIS A 306 -10.59 4.98 4.77
N GLY A 307 -11.22 6.16 4.81
CA GLY A 307 -11.22 6.96 6.03
C GLY A 307 -11.96 8.29 5.91
N MET A 308 -11.94 9.05 7.00
CA MET A 308 -12.46 10.41 7.05
C MET A 308 -11.37 11.34 7.59
N TRP A 309 -10.86 12.19 6.71
CA TRP A 309 -9.80 13.16 7.03
C TRP A 309 -10.37 14.57 7.13
N ALA A 310 -9.51 15.58 7.31
CA ALA A 310 -9.93 16.97 7.43
C ALA A 310 -10.86 17.39 6.28
N GLY A 311 -10.47 17.14 5.04
CA GLY A 311 -11.25 17.50 3.84
C GLY A 311 -12.45 16.62 3.52
N SER A 312 -12.91 15.77 4.43
CA SER A 312 -14.03 14.78 4.32
C SER A 312 -13.62 13.34 3.97
N LEU A 313 -14.63 12.54 3.62
CA LEU A 313 -14.53 11.12 3.29
C LEU A 313 -13.54 10.87 2.15
N GLU A 314 -12.69 9.87 2.32
CA GLU A 314 -11.72 9.41 1.34
C GLU A 314 -12.11 8.03 0.81
N TYR A 315 -11.87 7.86 -0.50
CA TYR A 315 -11.90 6.58 -1.18
C TYR A 315 -10.50 6.12 -1.57
N ALA A 316 -10.27 4.82 -1.49
CA ALA A 316 -9.01 4.17 -1.82
C ALA A 316 -8.68 4.36 -3.31
N SER A 317 -7.50 4.90 -3.62
CA SER A 317 -7.05 5.00 -5.01
C SER A 317 -6.55 3.67 -5.58
N TRP A 318 -6.69 3.50 -6.89
CA TRP A 318 -6.09 2.39 -7.64
C TRP A 318 -4.97 2.88 -8.57
N PRO A 319 -3.75 3.10 -8.05
CA PRO A 319 -2.69 3.77 -8.79
C PRO A 319 -2.15 2.99 -9.99
N ASP A 320 -2.39 1.68 -10.08
CA ASP A 320 -2.04 0.87 -11.26
C ASP A 320 -2.76 1.39 -12.52
N ALA A 321 -3.96 1.98 -12.35
CA ALA A 321 -4.77 2.55 -13.44
C ALA A 321 -4.52 4.04 -13.72
N PHE A 322 -3.66 4.74 -12.95
CA PHE A 322 -3.51 6.18 -13.12
C PHE A 322 -3.04 6.55 -14.55
N PRO A 323 -3.71 7.48 -15.25
CA PRO A 323 -3.24 7.97 -16.54
C PRO A 323 -2.02 8.90 -16.39
N PRO A 324 -1.30 9.22 -17.48
CA PRO A 324 -0.19 10.18 -17.45
C PRO A 324 -0.56 11.54 -16.86
N ASP A 325 -1.77 12.04 -17.12
CA ASP A 325 -2.26 13.31 -16.57
C ASP A 325 -2.33 13.32 -15.03
N ARG A 326 -2.72 12.18 -14.45
CA ARG A 326 -2.85 11.99 -12.99
C ARG A 326 -1.51 11.85 -12.28
N LEU A 327 -0.49 11.35 -12.98
CA LEU A 327 0.81 11.05 -12.40
C LEU A 327 1.93 11.90 -13.00
N THR A 328 2.38 11.56 -14.22
CA THR A 328 3.56 12.17 -14.83
C THR A 328 3.36 13.67 -15.08
N ASN A 329 2.27 14.09 -15.72
CA ASN A 329 2.06 15.50 -16.05
C ASN A 329 1.79 16.32 -14.79
N HIS A 330 1.12 15.73 -13.80
CA HIS A 330 1.00 16.35 -12.47
C HIS A 330 2.38 16.58 -11.82
N LEU A 331 3.25 15.57 -11.77
CA LEU A 331 4.60 15.71 -11.22
C LEU A 331 5.45 16.73 -12.01
N LEU A 332 5.28 16.82 -13.33
CA LEU A 332 5.93 17.84 -14.16
C LEU A 332 5.42 19.25 -13.82
N ARG A 333 4.10 19.43 -13.66
CA ARG A 333 3.51 20.70 -13.19
C ARG A 333 4.03 21.10 -11.80
N MET A 334 4.26 20.13 -10.92
CA MET A 334 4.88 20.38 -9.62
C MET A 334 6.34 20.82 -9.77
N LYS A 335 7.10 20.22 -10.68
CA LYS A 335 8.47 20.66 -11.00
C LYS A 335 8.49 22.09 -11.56
N GLU A 336 7.49 22.46 -12.35
CA GLU A 336 7.34 23.84 -12.88
C GLU A 336 7.15 24.89 -11.79
N LEU A 337 6.67 24.54 -10.58
CA LEU A 337 6.64 25.46 -9.43
C LEU A 337 8.05 25.87 -8.94
N GLY A 338 9.10 25.19 -9.41
CA GLY A 338 10.47 25.37 -8.97
C GLY A 338 10.92 24.37 -7.91
N ILE A 339 10.09 23.35 -7.61
CA ILE A 339 10.44 22.27 -6.68
C ILE A 339 11.58 21.44 -7.28
N GLN A 340 12.62 21.23 -6.48
CA GLN A 340 13.82 20.48 -6.85
C GLN A 340 14.22 19.57 -5.69
N GLY A 341 14.91 18.47 -5.97
CA GLY A 341 15.45 17.60 -4.93
C GLY A 341 14.55 16.43 -4.55
N MET A 342 14.22 16.30 -3.27
CA MET A 342 13.38 15.21 -2.77
C MET A 342 11.90 15.54 -2.97
N TYR A 343 11.11 14.65 -3.56
CA TYR A 343 9.64 14.76 -3.60
C TYR A 343 8.97 13.89 -2.54
N TYR A 344 8.18 14.47 -1.62
CA TYR A 344 7.50 13.70 -0.58
C TYR A 344 6.10 13.29 -1.01
N VAL A 345 5.82 11.99 -0.92
CA VAL A 345 4.49 11.43 -1.16
C VAL A 345 3.96 10.78 0.12
N ASP A 346 2.91 11.37 0.66
CA ASP A 346 2.25 10.90 1.85
C ASP A 346 1.41 9.66 1.59
N TYR A 347 1.09 8.98 2.69
CA TYR A 347 0.11 7.90 2.71
C TYR A 347 0.42 6.72 1.76
N MET A 348 1.71 6.43 1.60
CA MET A 348 2.22 5.31 0.81
C MET A 348 2.29 3.98 1.59
N MET A 349 2.03 4.03 2.90
CA MET A 349 1.84 2.88 3.77
C MET A 349 0.34 2.68 4.02
N GLN A 350 -0.29 1.91 3.15
CA GLN A 350 -1.69 1.50 3.28
C GLN A 350 -1.81 -0.01 3.10
N PRO A 351 -2.91 -0.63 3.57
CA PRO A 351 -3.28 -1.97 3.15
C PRO A 351 -3.26 -2.10 1.63
N LEU A 352 -2.70 -3.21 1.15
CA LEU A 352 -2.84 -3.56 -0.26
C LEU A 352 -4.24 -4.10 -0.51
N GLU A 353 -4.93 -3.46 -1.44
CA GLU A 353 -6.31 -3.80 -1.79
C GLU A 353 -6.38 -4.74 -3.00
N VAL A 354 -7.47 -5.51 -3.05
CA VAL A 354 -7.93 -6.18 -4.28
C VAL A 354 -8.96 -5.26 -4.92
N ASN A 355 -8.85 -5.03 -6.23
CA ASN A 355 -9.80 -4.20 -6.96
C ASN A 355 -10.74 -5.07 -7.78
N TYR A 356 -12.05 -4.85 -7.62
CA TYR A 356 -13.10 -5.51 -8.39
C TYR A 356 -13.66 -4.67 -9.53
N HIS A 357 -13.03 -3.52 -9.81
CA HIS A 357 -13.41 -2.65 -10.91
C HIS A 357 -13.44 -3.39 -12.26
N PRO A 358 -14.52 -3.32 -13.07
CA PRO A 358 -14.66 -4.11 -14.30
C PRO A 358 -13.52 -3.92 -15.32
N ARG A 359 -12.91 -2.74 -15.35
CA ARG A 359 -11.80 -2.40 -16.28
C ARG A 359 -10.41 -2.55 -15.66
N HIS A 360 -10.32 -2.50 -14.33
CA HIS A 360 -9.05 -2.36 -13.60
C HIS A 360 -8.90 -3.43 -12.52
N HIS A 361 -9.64 -4.54 -12.66
CA HIS A 361 -9.63 -5.67 -11.74
C HIS A 361 -8.20 -6.20 -11.56
N GLY A 362 -7.80 -6.43 -10.30
CA GLY A 362 -6.48 -6.96 -10.02
C GLY A 362 -6.24 -7.31 -8.55
N PRO A 363 -5.29 -8.24 -8.31
CA PRO A 363 -4.87 -8.65 -6.96
C PRO A 363 -4.04 -7.56 -6.24
N ARG A 364 -3.69 -7.82 -4.98
CA ARG A 364 -2.87 -6.92 -4.14
C ARG A 364 -1.54 -6.53 -4.78
N SER A 365 -0.94 -7.44 -5.55
CA SER A 365 0.31 -7.19 -6.28
C SER A 365 0.19 -6.04 -7.29
N HIS A 366 -1.02 -5.77 -7.82
CA HIS A 366 -1.29 -4.63 -8.70
C HIS A 366 -1.33 -3.31 -7.91
N SER A 367 -1.96 -3.32 -6.73
CA SER A 367 -1.96 -2.16 -5.81
C SER A 367 -0.53 -1.73 -5.47
N ALA A 368 0.32 -2.70 -5.06
CA ALA A 368 1.73 -2.46 -4.76
C ALA A 368 2.49 -1.92 -5.98
N ARG A 369 2.28 -2.47 -7.17
CA ARG A 369 2.91 -1.99 -8.41
C ARG A 369 2.51 -0.55 -8.74
N GLY A 370 1.24 -0.18 -8.57
CA GLY A 370 0.77 1.18 -8.77
C GLY A 370 1.41 2.18 -7.79
N MET A 371 1.49 1.84 -6.51
CA MET A 371 2.20 2.64 -5.50
C MET A 371 3.67 2.83 -5.89
N MET A 372 4.31 1.75 -6.34
CA MET A 372 5.71 1.76 -6.75
C MET A 372 5.96 2.62 -7.99
N ARG A 373 5.05 2.59 -8.96
CA ARG A 373 5.07 3.46 -10.14
C ARG A 373 5.04 4.94 -9.77
N ILE A 374 4.29 5.33 -8.73
CA ILE A 374 4.28 6.71 -8.22
C ILE A 374 5.67 7.09 -7.68
N LEU A 375 6.25 6.24 -6.82
CA LEU A 375 7.56 6.49 -6.20
C LEU A 375 8.69 6.56 -7.23
N GLU A 376 8.68 5.66 -8.22
CA GLU A 376 9.66 5.61 -9.29
C GLU A 376 9.57 6.84 -10.19
N GLU A 377 8.36 7.26 -10.55
CA GLU A 377 8.17 8.44 -11.40
C GLU A 377 8.56 9.73 -10.68
N ALA A 378 8.22 9.87 -9.40
CA ALA A 378 8.67 10.97 -8.56
C ALA A 378 10.21 11.00 -8.47
N ARG A 379 10.85 9.84 -8.22
CA ARG A 379 12.32 9.73 -8.21
C ARG A 379 12.93 10.12 -9.56
N ARG A 380 12.34 9.68 -10.67
CA ARG A 380 12.83 9.97 -12.03
C ARG A 380 12.80 11.47 -12.33
N ILE A 381 11.74 12.17 -11.90
CA ILE A 381 11.53 13.58 -12.20
C ILE A 381 12.36 14.49 -11.27
N PHE A 382 12.46 14.16 -9.99
CA PHE A 382 13.05 15.02 -8.96
C PHE A 382 14.45 14.60 -8.52
N GLY A 383 14.88 13.36 -8.78
CA GLY A 383 16.18 12.80 -8.39
C GLY A 383 16.12 12.02 -7.08
N ALA A 384 15.31 12.49 -6.11
CA ALA A 384 15.04 11.81 -4.86
C ALA A 384 13.54 11.82 -4.53
N MET A 385 13.12 10.88 -3.67
CA MET A 385 11.77 10.81 -3.14
C MET A 385 11.82 10.43 -1.67
N ASN A 386 10.81 10.85 -0.92
CA ASN A 386 10.49 10.35 0.41
C ASN A 386 9.02 9.95 0.45
N GLY A 387 8.66 9.01 1.32
CA GLY A 387 7.29 8.58 1.49
C GLY A 387 6.96 8.30 2.95
N LEU A 388 5.68 8.37 3.30
CA LEU A 388 5.23 7.99 4.64
C LEU A 388 5.47 6.50 4.86
N HIS A 389 6.54 6.19 5.61
CA HIS A 389 7.08 4.85 5.83
C HIS A 389 7.53 4.15 4.53
N ALA A 390 8.36 3.12 4.67
CA ALA A 390 8.89 2.35 3.54
C ALA A 390 8.49 0.88 3.68
N PRO A 391 7.30 0.46 3.20
CA PRO A 391 7.02 -0.95 2.99
C PRO A 391 8.16 -1.59 2.21
N GLY A 392 8.61 -2.74 2.71
CA GLY A 392 9.70 -3.48 2.12
C GLY A 392 9.34 -4.18 0.81
N PHE A 393 8.56 -3.53 -0.10
CA PHE A 393 8.08 -3.99 -1.41
C PHE A 393 9.24 -4.37 -2.34
N SER A 394 10.04 -5.34 -1.94
CA SER A 394 11.40 -5.57 -2.46
C SER A 394 11.38 -6.00 -3.92
N ARG A 395 10.25 -6.51 -4.42
CA ARG A 395 10.07 -7.00 -5.79
C ARG A 395 9.92 -5.87 -6.83
N TYR A 396 9.31 -4.75 -6.48
CA TYR A 396 8.81 -3.78 -7.48
C TYR A 396 9.73 -2.59 -7.76
N TRP A 397 10.82 -2.40 -7.02
CA TRP A 397 11.81 -1.35 -7.30
C TRP A 397 12.69 -1.66 -8.53
N THR A 398 12.20 -2.29 -9.59
CA THR A 398 13.06 -2.63 -10.74
C THR A 398 13.57 -1.36 -11.42
N ILE A 399 14.90 -1.18 -11.41
CA ILE A 399 15.58 -0.19 -12.24
C ILE A 399 15.17 -0.44 -13.69
N SER A 400 14.59 0.56 -14.33
CA SER A 400 14.47 0.65 -15.78
C SER A 400 15.86 0.51 -16.40
N GLY A 401 16.19 -0.71 -16.83
CA GLY A 401 17.46 -1.05 -17.45
C GLY A 401 17.34 -2.38 -18.16
N SER A 402 17.15 -2.30 -19.49
CA SER A 402 17.29 -3.34 -20.53
C SER A 402 17.47 -4.80 -20.08
N PRO A 403 16.64 -5.76 -20.56
CA PRO A 403 16.83 -7.17 -20.26
C PRO A 403 18.13 -7.66 -20.91
N ARG A 404 19.20 -7.77 -20.11
CA ARG A 404 20.30 -8.67 -20.46
C ARG A 404 19.79 -10.09 -20.30
N SER A 405 19.43 -10.68 -21.43
CA SER A 405 19.17 -12.10 -21.58
C SER A 405 20.31 -12.90 -20.96
N ARG A 406 20.01 -13.66 -19.90
CA ARG A 406 20.81 -14.84 -19.58
C ARG A 406 20.47 -15.89 -20.63
N GLN A 407 21.23 -15.90 -21.73
CA GLN A 407 21.24 -17.04 -22.65
C GLN A 407 21.80 -18.25 -21.88
N HIS A 408 20.93 -19.17 -21.50
CA HIS A 408 21.34 -20.54 -21.23
C HIS A 408 21.71 -21.16 -22.58
N THR A 409 23.01 -21.36 -22.77
CA THR A 409 23.58 -22.14 -23.88
C THR A 409 23.27 -23.61 -23.62
N THR A 410 22.38 -24.18 -24.43
CA THR A 410 22.32 -25.63 -24.63
C THR A 410 22.36 -25.89 -26.13
N CYS A 411 23.53 -26.35 -26.59
CA CYS A 411 23.70 -27.01 -27.89
C CYS A 411 22.85 -28.29 -27.93
N ALA A 412 21.98 -28.42 -28.93
CA ALA A 412 21.71 -29.68 -29.62
C ALA A 412 20.99 -29.43 -30.94
N SER A 413 21.70 -29.82 -32.00
CA SER A 413 21.38 -30.06 -33.41
C SER A 413 19.94 -30.40 -33.84
N ALA A 414 19.58 -29.79 -34.98
CA ALA A 414 19.03 -30.36 -36.23
C ALA A 414 17.69 -31.13 -36.22
N GLY A 415 16.77 -30.66 -37.08
CA GLY A 415 15.58 -31.40 -37.51
C GLY A 415 14.65 -30.54 -38.36
N THR A 416 14.92 -30.49 -39.67
CA THR A 416 14.09 -29.93 -40.74
C THR A 416 12.71 -30.61 -40.86
N ALA A 417 11.62 -29.83 -41.01
CA ALA A 417 10.46 -30.21 -41.83
C ALA A 417 9.57 -29.00 -42.14
N THR A 418 9.46 -28.69 -43.43
CA THR A 418 8.52 -27.81 -44.13
C THR A 418 7.16 -28.48 -44.36
N CYS A 419 6.02 -27.75 -44.29
CA CYS A 419 5.01 -27.60 -45.37
C CYS A 419 3.71 -26.90 -44.90
N ASN A 420 3.30 -25.84 -45.63
CA ASN A 420 1.99 -25.59 -46.31
C ASN A 420 0.68 -26.18 -45.71
N SER A 421 -0.51 -25.56 -45.75
CA SER A 421 -1.05 -24.38 -46.46
C SER A 421 -2.57 -24.26 -46.22
N ARG A 422 -3.11 -23.04 -46.43
CA ARG A 422 -4.40 -22.69 -47.10
C ARG A 422 -5.77 -22.74 -46.38
N ASN A 423 -6.44 -21.58 -46.53
CA ASN A 423 -7.83 -21.33 -46.94
C ASN A 423 -8.95 -21.11 -45.89
N SER A 424 -9.37 -19.83 -45.78
CA SER A 424 -10.77 -19.36 -45.63
C SER A 424 -11.51 -19.52 -47.00
N PRO A 425 -12.86 -19.29 -47.16
CA PRO A 425 -13.59 -18.07 -46.75
C PRO A 425 -15.12 -18.16 -46.42
N ALA A 426 -15.60 -17.08 -45.78
CA ALA A 426 -16.80 -16.24 -46.04
C ALA A 426 -18.28 -16.76 -46.02
N GLY A 427 -19.13 -15.88 -45.45
CA GLY A 427 -20.55 -15.62 -45.80
C GLY A 427 -21.57 -16.33 -44.90
N SER A 428 -22.71 -15.77 -44.47
CA SER A 428 -23.40 -14.48 -44.70
C SER A 428 -24.66 -14.46 -43.81
N SER A 429 -25.05 -13.28 -43.31
CA SER A 429 -26.38 -12.98 -42.72
C SER A 429 -27.44 -12.81 -43.83
N PRO A 430 -28.78 -12.84 -43.59
CA PRO A 430 -29.46 -11.69 -42.95
C PRO A 430 -30.78 -11.97 -42.16
N ALA A 431 -31.26 -10.87 -41.57
CA ALA A 431 -32.41 -10.58 -40.69
C ALA A 431 -33.84 -10.97 -41.15
N THR A 432 -34.81 -11.03 -40.21
CA THR A 432 -35.88 -10.00 -40.03
C THR A 432 -36.97 -10.32 -38.96
N LYS A 433 -37.21 -9.31 -38.09
CA LYS A 433 -38.47 -8.67 -37.62
C LYS A 433 -39.61 -9.37 -36.84
N SER A 434 -39.92 -8.70 -35.70
CA SER A 434 -41.25 -8.36 -35.11
C SER A 434 -41.98 -9.45 -34.30
N SER A 435 -42.78 -9.21 -33.25
CA SER A 435 -43.37 -8.01 -32.65
C SER A 435 -44.01 -8.34 -31.27
N ARG A 436 -44.34 -7.28 -30.51
CA ARG A 436 -45.42 -7.12 -29.51
C ARG A 436 -45.29 -7.66 -28.07
N ALA A 437 -45.42 -6.70 -27.15
CA ALA A 437 -45.80 -6.83 -25.74
C ALA A 437 -47.30 -7.16 -25.56
N PRO A 438 -47.73 -7.54 -24.34
CA PRO A 438 -48.42 -6.56 -23.48
C PRO A 438 -48.02 -6.59 -21.99
N SER A 439 -48.42 -5.54 -21.27
CA SER A 439 -48.18 -5.21 -19.86
C SER A 439 -49.33 -5.69 -18.92
N PRO A 440 -49.47 -5.21 -17.66
CA PRO A 440 -48.91 -5.80 -16.43
C PRO A 440 -49.99 -6.20 -15.39
N THR A 441 -49.63 -6.97 -14.35
CA THR A 441 -50.47 -7.13 -13.15
C THR A 441 -49.67 -7.13 -11.85
N GLU A 442 -50.17 -6.34 -10.91
CA GLU A 442 -49.76 -6.16 -9.52
C GLU A 442 -49.97 -7.45 -8.68
N HIS A 443 -49.17 -7.67 -7.63
CA HIS A 443 -49.70 -8.25 -6.39
C HIS A 443 -48.87 -7.93 -5.13
N ARG A 444 -49.58 -7.25 -4.23
CA ARG A 444 -49.52 -7.10 -2.75
C ARG A 444 -48.61 -8.01 -1.92
N SER A 445 -47.93 -7.38 -0.96
CA SER A 445 -47.39 -7.98 0.28
C SER A 445 -48.47 -8.27 1.34
N PRO A 446 -48.20 -9.19 2.30
CA PRO A 446 -48.81 -9.13 3.63
C PRO A 446 -47.77 -9.04 4.78
N PRO A 447 -48.16 -8.54 5.97
CA PRO A 447 -47.29 -8.36 7.13
C PRO A 447 -47.53 -9.42 8.22
N THR A 448 -46.54 -9.73 9.06
CA THR A 448 -46.77 -10.35 10.37
C THR A 448 -45.69 -10.02 11.42
N SER A 449 -46.17 -10.10 12.65
CA SER A 449 -45.79 -9.55 13.95
C SER A 449 -44.74 -10.34 14.76
N ARG A 450 -44.27 -9.67 15.83
CA ARG A 450 -43.38 -10.12 16.92
C ARG A 450 -43.95 -11.29 17.75
N SER A 451 -43.12 -12.22 18.23
CA SER A 451 -42.50 -12.17 19.59
C SER A 451 -42.02 -13.54 20.18
N ARG A 452 -40.91 -13.46 20.95
CA ARG A 452 -40.41 -14.27 22.10
C ARG A 452 -39.54 -15.55 21.92
N ASN A 453 -38.24 -15.33 22.19
CA ASN A 453 -37.31 -15.99 23.13
C ASN A 453 -37.15 -17.52 23.19
N CYS A 454 -35.93 -18.01 22.88
CA CYS A 454 -35.09 -18.76 23.84
C CYS A 454 -33.62 -18.90 23.39
N SER A 455 -32.73 -18.76 24.39
CA SER A 455 -31.36 -19.29 24.55
C SER A 455 -30.21 -18.89 23.60
N SER A 456 -29.23 -18.26 24.26
CA SER A 456 -27.93 -17.75 23.86
C SER A 456 -26.89 -18.77 23.38
N ILE A 457 -26.33 -18.52 22.19
CA ILE A 457 -24.98 -18.92 21.79
C ILE A 457 -24.35 -17.71 21.10
N THR A 458 -23.39 -17.04 21.76
CA THR A 458 -22.67 -15.90 21.21
C THR A 458 -21.66 -16.34 20.15
N ARG A 459 -22.09 -16.39 18.89
CA ARG A 459 -21.20 -16.18 17.73
C ARG A 459 -21.16 -14.67 17.47
N ARG A 460 -20.00 -14.04 17.61
CA ARG A 460 -19.77 -12.69 17.06
C ARG A 460 -19.84 -12.79 15.54
N SER A 461 -20.93 -12.29 14.96
CA SER A 461 -21.05 -12.07 13.53
C SER A 461 -20.20 -10.85 13.13
N ASN A 462 -19.28 -11.04 12.19
CA ASN A 462 -18.65 -9.95 11.46
C ASN A 462 -19.70 -9.29 10.57
N ASP A 463 -20.29 -8.19 11.04
CA ASP A 463 -21.04 -7.26 10.21
C ASP A 463 -20.10 -6.09 9.85
N PRO A 464 -19.69 -5.94 8.58
CA PRO A 464 -18.78 -4.87 8.15
C PRO A 464 -19.41 -3.46 8.20
N ARG A 465 -20.70 -3.33 8.55
CA ARG A 465 -21.41 -2.04 8.59
C ARG A 465 -21.40 -1.31 9.93
N ARG A 466 -20.65 -1.79 10.93
CA ARG A 466 -20.52 -1.11 12.23
C ARG A 466 -19.07 -0.80 12.55
N TRP A 467 -18.62 0.37 12.13
CA TRP A 467 -17.44 1.01 12.69
C TRP A 467 -17.71 1.35 14.18
N PRO A 468 -16.87 0.92 15.13
CA PRO A 468 -16.93 1.44 16.48
C PRO A 468 -16.45 2.89 16.45
N ALA A 469 -17.32 3.82 16.86
CA ALA A 469 -17.06 5.27 16.90
C ALA A 469 -15.77 5.69 17.66
N ARG A 470 -15.14 4.78 18.41
CA ARG A 470 -13.86 5.01 19.10
C ARG A 470 -12.64 5.12 18.18
N VAL A 471 -12.64 4.47 17.02
CA VAL A 471 -11.45 4.45 16.12
C VAL A 471 -11.22 5.81 15.44
N VAL A 472 -12.29 6.60 15.25
CA VAL A 472 -12.22 7.92 14.62
C VAL A 472 -11.65 8.98 15.58
N GLN A 473 -11.65 8.73 16.89
CA GLN A 473 -11.29 9.73 17.89
C GLN A 473 -9.80 9.70 18.27
N GLU A 474 -9.18 8.52 18.31
CA GLU A 474 -7.74 8.39 18.65
C GLU A 474 -6.80 8.94 17.55
N GLN A 475 -7.25 9.03 16.29
CA GLN A 475 -6.45 9.62 15.20
C GLN A 475 -6.32 11.15 15.28
N ALA A 476 -7.19 11.84 16.04
CA ALA A 476 -7.14 13.29 16.21
C ALA A 476 -6.19 13.73 17.34
N GLU A 477 -5.92 12.88 18.32
CA GLU A 477 -5.20 13.27 19.55
C GLU A 477 -3.67 13.13 19.43
N HIS A 478 -3.14 12.49 18.37
CA HIS A 478 -1.70 12.35 18.14
C HIS A 478 -1.07 13.44 17.25
N PHE A 479 -1.87 14.37 16.73
CA PHE A 479 -1.39 15.47 15.86
C PHE A 479 -1.89 16.87 16.31
N GLY A 480 -2.19 17.01 17.60
CA GLY A 480 -2.47 18.29 18.26
C GLY A 480 -1.22 19.03 18.70
#